data_AF-A0A5B8VPM5-F1
#
_entry.id   AF-A0A5B8VPM5-F1
#
_cell.length_a   1.000
_cell.length_b   1.000
_cell.length_c   1.000
_cell.angle_alpha   90.00
_cell.angle_beta   90.00
_cell.angle_gamma   90.00
#
_symmetry.space_group_name_H-M   'P 1'
#
loop_
_entity.id
_entity.type
_entity.pdbx_description
1 polymer ?
#
loop_
_entity_poly.entity_id
_entity_poly.type
_entity_poly.pdbx_seq_one_letter_code
_entity_poly.pdbx_strand_id
1 'polypeptide(L)'
;MEAGKFKEFYTRLLDICRAYFDERLSTHAFQATSKELVDSLQSYLVRHQERSDLESFANLSNYVKFAEHSPEVDKTKQAVHTARQTLNSIEKQILETQKVK
;
A
#
# COMPACT_ATOMS: atom_id res chain seq x y z
N MET A 1 -11.17 -12.36 19.15
CA MET A 1 -11.10 -11.02 18.51
C MET A 1 -11.10 -11.27 17.02
N GLU A 2 -12.16 -10.82 16.35
CA GLU A 2 -12.75 -11.51 15.20
C GLU A 2 -12.11 -11.16 13.84
N ALA A 3 -11.95 -12.18 12.97
CA ALA A 3 -11.44 -12.11 11.60
C ALA A 3 -12.02 -10.95 10.76
N GLY A 4 -13.29 -10.60 10.99
CA GLY A 4 -13.98 -9.53 10.27
C GLY A 4 -13.36 -8.15 10.43
N LYS A 5 -12.76 -7.85 11.59
CA LYS A 5 -12.12 -6.54 11.85
C LYS A 5 -10.85 -6.36 11.03
N PHE A 6 -10.11 -7.44 10.77
CA PHE A 6 -8.92 -7.38 9.92
C PHE A 6 -9.31 -7.09 8.48
N LYS A 7 -10.31 -7.79 7.93
CA LYS A 7 -10.76 -7.55 6.55
C LYS A 7 -11.15 -6.08 6.33
N GLU A 8 -11.93 -5.51 7.24
CA GLU A 8 -12.32 -4.10 7.17
C GLU A 8 -11.12 -3.16 7.33
N PHE A 9 -10.20 -3.47 8.25
CA PHE A 9 -8.98 -2.71 8.47
C PHE A 9 -8.10 -2.62 7.21
N TYR A 10 -7.77 -3.77 6.61
CA TYR A 10 -6.97 -3.81 5.38
C TYR A 10 -7.70 -3.15 4.21
N THR A 11 -9.03 -3.31 4.14
CA THR A 11 -9.83 -2.66 3.09
C THR A 11 -9.76 -1.14 3.22
N ARG A 12 -9.95 -0.58 4.43
CA ARG A 12 -9.82 0.85 4.68
C ARG A 12 -8.40 1.37 4.47
N LEU A 13 -7.39 0.62 4.92
CA LEU A 13 -5.99 1.00 4.72
C LEU A 13 -5.67 1.11 3.22
N LEU A 14 -6.09 0.13 2.43
CA LEU A 14 -5.88 0.12 0.99
C LEU A 14 -6.69 1.23 0.29
N ASP A 15 -7.87 1.55 0.79
CA ASP A 15 -8.73 2.64 0.28
C ASP A 15 -8.11 4.02 0.52
N ILE A 16 -7.61 4.28 1.73
CA ILE A 16 -6.87 5.51 2.07
C ILE A 16 -5.62 5.65 1.20
N CYS A 17 -4.86 4.57 1.06
CA CYS A 17 -3.71 4.52 0.18
C CYS A 17 -4.12 4.89 -1.26
N ARG A 18 -5.17 4.26 -1.80
CA ARG A 18 -5.68 4.55 -3.15
C ARG A 18 -6.05 6.01 -3.31
N ALA A 19 -6.86 6.56 -2.42
CA ALA A 19 -7.29 7.96 -2.48
C ALA A 19 -6.07 8.90 -2.47
N TYR A 20 -5.10 8.63 -1.59
CA TYR A 20 -3.87 9.41 -1.50
C TYR A 20 -3.06 9.37 -2.81
N PHE A 21 -2.89 8.17 -3.39
CA PHE A 21 -2.13 8.00 -4.62
C PHE A 21 -2.86 8.55 -5.85
N ASP A 22 -4.18 8.44 -5.89
CA ASP A 22 -5.01 9.01 -6.95
C ASP A 22 -4.81 10.54 -7.02
N GLU A 23 -4.88 11.21 -5.86
CA GLU A 23 -4.71 12.66 -5.75
C GLU A 23 -3.28 13.12 -6.08
N ARG A 24 -2.27 12.32 -5.70
CA ARG A 24 -0.86 12.70 -5.83
C ARG A 24 -0.24 12.32 -7.17
N LEU A 25 -0.62 11.17 -7.72
CA LEU A 25 0.00 10.58 -8.91
C LEU A 25 -0.90 10.63 -10.14
N SER A 26 -2.18 11.00 -9.98
CA SER A 26 -3.21 10.93 -11.05
C SER A 26 -3.27 9.54 -11.72
N THR A 27 -2.96 8.47 -10.99
CA THR A 27 -2.79 7.12 -11.56
C THR A 27 -4.08 6.32 -11.70
N HIS A 28 -5.27 6.93 -11.65
CA HIS A 28 -6.54 6.19 -11.59
C HIS A 28 -6.47 5.07 -10.53
N ALA A 29 -5.85 5.34 -9.37
CA ALA A 29 -5.53 4.36 -8.34
C ALA A 29 -6.80 3.67 -7.80
N PHE A 30 -7.94 4.34 -7.91
CA PHE A 30 -9.25 3.78 -7.58
C PHE A 30 -9.69 2.66 -8.54
N GLN A 31 -9.36 2.79 -9.83
CA GLN A 31 -9.65 1.79 -10.86
C GLN A 31 -8.54 0.73 -10.98
N ALA A 32 -7.34 1.07 -10.50
CA ALA A 32 -6.19 0.18 -10.50
C ALA A 32 -6.42 -1.04 -9.60
N THR A 33 -6.06 -2.21 -10.13
CA THR A 33 -5.98 -3.43 -9.31
C THR A 33 -4.89 -3.26 -8.25
N SER A 34 -4.94 -4.02 -7.16
CA SER A 34 -3.90 -3.96 -6.12
C SER A 34 -2.49 -4.17 -6.71
N LYS A 35 -2.34 -4.92 -7.81
CA LYS A 35 -1.07 -5.15 -8.49
C LYS A 35 -0.62 -3.95 -9.31
N GLU A 36 -1.53 -3.35 -10.09
CA GLU A 36 -1.28 -2.12 -10.86
C GLU A 36 -0.90 -0.95 -9.95
N LEU A 37 -1.56 -0.86 -8.78
CA LEU A 37 -1.20 0.11 -7.76
C LEU A 37 0.24 -0.11 -7.31
N VAL A 38 0.61 -1.33 -6.92
CA VAL A 38 1.99 -1.63 -6.50
C VAL A 38 3.00 -1.30 -7.59
N ASP A 39 2.74 -1.69 -8.84
CA ASP A 39 3.63 -1.43 -9.96
C ASP A 39 3.89 0.08 -10.16
N SER A 40 2.82 0.87 -10.09
CA SER A 40 2.90 2.34 -10.11
C SER A 40 3.76 2.87 -8.97
N LEU A 41 3.58 2.34 -7.76
CA LEU A 41 4.33 2.76 -6.57
C LEU A 41 5.80 2.30 -6.61
N GLN A 42 6.11 1.14 -7.19
CA GLN A 42 7.48 0.63 -7.33
C GLN A 42 8.37 1.59 -8.13
N SER A 43 7.79 2.37 -9.05
CA SER A 43 8.49 3.40 -9.83
C SER A 43 9.01 4.55 -8.95
N TYR A 44 8.32 4.84 -7.85
CA TYR A 44 8.71 5.88 -6.88
C TYR A 44 9.62 5.33 -5.77
N LEU A 45 9.53 4.03 -5.48
CA LEU A 45 10.37 3.35 -4.51
C LEU A 45 11.76 3.08 -5.09
N VAL A 46 12.78 3.70 -4.49
CA VAL A 46 14.17 3.55 -4.94
C VAL A 46 14.81 2.28 -4.38
N ARG A 47 14.44 1.88 -3.16
CA ARG A 47 15.05 0.71 -2.52
C ARG A 47 14.32 -0.56 -2.90
N HIS A 48 15.11 -1.59 -3.22
CA HIS A 48 14.59 -2.93 -3.54
C HIS A 48 13.79 -3.55 -2.38
N GLN A 49 14.22 -3.27 -1.14
CA GLN A 49 13.53 -3.71 0.07
C GLN A 49 12.09 -3.15 0.12
N GLU A 50 11.92 -1.85 -0.11
CA GLU A 50 10.60 -1.20 -0.07
C GLU A 50 9.65 -1.77 -1.13
N ARG A 51 10.17 -2.10 -2.32
CA ARG A 51 9.38 -2.75 -3.39
C ARG A 51 8.89 -4.13 -2.96
N SER A 52 9.78 -4.93 -2.36
CA SER A 52 9.47 -6.28 -1.87
C SER A 52 8.47 -6.25 -0.71
N ASP A 53 8.63 -5.31 0.22
CA ASP A 53 7.70 -5.07 1.32
C ASP A 53 6.32 -4.68 0.79
N LEU A 54 6.27 -3.77 -0.19
CA LEU A 54 5.02 -3.32 -0.79
C LEU A 54 4.28 -4.45 -1.54
N GLU A 55 5.00 -5.28 -2.30
CA GLU A 55 4.42 -6.47 -2.93
C GLU A 55 3.86 -7.44 -1.87
N SER A 56 4.62 -7.68 -0.81
CA SER A 56 4.19 -8.53 0.30
C SER A 56 2.92 -7.99 0.97
N PHE A 57 2.84 -6.67 1.17
CA PHE A 57 1.67 -5.99 1.73
C PHE A 57 0.43 -6.11 0.84
N ALA A 58 0.57 -5.89 -0.47
CA ALA A 58 -0.55 -5.98 -1.41
C ALA A 58 -1.04 -7.43 -1.54
N ASN A 59 -0.11 -8.38 -1.56
CA ASN A 59 -0.45 -9.80 -1.61
C ASN A 59 -1.16 -10.21 -0.32
N LEU A 60 -0.66 -9.79 0.84
CA LEU A 60 -1.32 -9.99 2.13
C LEU A 60 -2.72 -9.39 2.16
N SER A 61 -2.91 -8.16 1.66
CA SER A 61 -4.24 -7.54 1.56
C SER A 61 -5.19 -8.35 0.68
N ASN A 62 -4.72 -8.90 -0.44
CA ASN A 62 -5.50 -9.81 -1.26
C ASN A 62 -5.83 -11.10 -0.51
N TYR A 63 -4.86 -11.72 0.15
CA TYR A 63 -5.11 -12.91 0.97
C TYR A 63 -6.16 -12.65 2.04
N VAL A 64 -6.11 -11.53 2.78
CA VAL A 64 -7.09 -11.22 3.84
C VAL A 64 -8.47 -10.86 3.26
N LYS A 65 -8.53 -10.33 2.03
CA LYS A 65 -9.81 -10.01 1.34
C LYS A 65 -10.48 -11.23 0.73
N PHE A 66 -9.70 -12.17 0.18
CA PHE A 66 -10.18 -13.29 -0.64
C PHE A 66 -10.06 -14.66 0.03
N ALA A 67 -8.98 -14.91 0.76
CA ALA A 67 -8.91 -16.06 1.65
C ALA A 67 -9.57 -15.65 2.97
N GLU A 68 -10.42 -16.49 3.54
CA GLU A 68 -11.02 -16.30 4.87
C GLU A 68 -9.96 -16.47 5.98
N HIS A 69 -8.78 -15.87 5.78
CA HIS A 69 -7.58 -16.06 6.56
C HIS A 69 -7.46 -14.87 7.51
N SER A 70 -7.46 -15.18 8.81
CA SER A 70 -7.15 -14.18 9.83
C SER A 70 -5.64 -13.96 9.82
N PRO A 71 -5.13 -12.81 9.34
CA PRO A 71 -3.71 -12.55 9.40
C PRO A 71 -3.30 -12.45 10.87
N GLU A 72 -2.09 -12.93 11.18
CA GLU A 72 -1.55 -12.74 12.52
C GLU A 72 -1.45 -11.25 12.86
N VAL A 73 -1.59 -10.91 14.14
CA VAL A 73 -1.48 -9.52 14.61
C VAL A 73 -0.14 -8.92 14.21
N ASP A 74 0.91 -9.74 14.19
CA ASP A 74 2.25 -9.34 13.76
C ASP A 74 2.29 -8.92 12.29
N LYS A 75 1.69 -9.73 11.39
CA LYS A 75 1.55 -9.41 9.96
C LYS A 75 0.75 -8.12 9.74
N THR A 76 -0.25 -7.87 10.58
CA THR A 76 -1.03 -6.62 10.54
C THR A 76 -0.22 -5.41 10.96
N LYS A 77 0.62 -5.52 11.99
CA LYS A 77 1.54 -4.44 12.36
C LYS A 77 2.56 -4.16 11.26
N GLN A 78 3.12 -5.22 10.65
CA GLN A 78 4.03 -5.09 9.52
C GLN A 78 3.35 -4.39 8.35
N ALA A 79 2.12 -4.78 7.99
CA ALA A 79 1.36 -4.16 6.91
C ALA A 79 1.17 -2.64 7.10
N VAL A 80 0.82 -2.20 8.32
CA VAL A 80 0.67 -0.78 8.64
C VAL A 80 2.01 -0.05 8.55
N HIS A 81 3.08 -0.67 9.07
CA HIS A 81 4.42 -0.10 9.01
C HIS A 81 4.88 0.08 7.56
N THR A 82 4.73 -0.95 6.73
CA THR A 82 5.06 -0.91 5.30
C THR A 82 4.26 0.16 4.59
N ALA A 83 2.93 0.20 4.75
CA ALA A 83 2.10 1.22 4.12
C ALA A 83 2.56 2.65 4.48
N ARG A 84 2.89 2.88 5.75
CA ARG A 84 3.35 4.19 6.22
C ARG A 84 4.75 4.54 5.70
N GLN A 85 5.66 3.57 5.62
CA GLN A 85 6.99 3.75 5.02
C GLN A 85 6.88 4.08 3.54
N THR A 86 6.09 3.30 2.79
CA THR A 86 5.84 3.54 1.36
C THR A 86 5.29 4.94 1.12
N LEU A 87 4.26 5.36 1.86
CA LEU A 87 3.68 6.70 1.75
C LEU A 87 4.74 7.79 1.97
N ASN A 88 5.58 7.65 3.00
CA ASN A 88 6.60 8.64 3.31
C ASN A 88 7.69 8.71 2.22
N SER A 89 8.15 7.56 1.72
CA SER A 89 9.15 7.50 0.66
C SER A 89 8.64 8.10 -0.65
N ILE A 90 7.39 7.82 -1.00
CA ILE A 90 6.75 8.36 -2.21
C ILE A 90 6.53 9.87 -2.06
N GLU A 91 6.01 10.32 -0.92
CA GLU A 91 5.84 11.76 -0.66
C GLU A 91 7.19 12.50 -0.74
N LYS A 92 8.25 11.93 -0.15
CA LYS A 92 9.59 12.49 -0.26
C LYS A 92 10.05 12.57 -1.71
N GLN A 93 9.84 11.52 -2.51
CA GLN A 93 10.22 11.51 -3.92
C GLN A 93 9.43 12.52 -4.77
N ILE A 94 8.14 12.68 -4.51
CA ILE A 94 7.30 13.69 -5.16
C ILE A 94 7.80 15.11 -4.82
N LEU A 95 8.10 15.36 -3.54
CA LEU A 95 8.64 16.65 -3.08
C LEU A 95 10.02 16.94 -3.69
N GLU A 96 10.89 15.93 -3.78
CA GLU A 96 12.20 16.05 -4.44
C GLU A 96 12.05 16.33 -5.94
N THR A 97 11.10 15.69 -6.61
CA THR A 97 10.78 15.93 -8.04
C THR A 97 10.18 17.33 -8.28
N GLN A 98 9.32 17.81 -7.38
CA GLN A 98 8.71 19.15 -7.47
C GLN A 98 9.72 20.28 -7.23
N LYS A 99 10.73 20.06 -6.39
CA LYS A 99 11.79 21.06 -6.12
C LYS A 99 12.78 21.27 -7.27
N VAL A 100 12.81 20.37 -8.25
CA VAL A 100 13.71 20.43 -9.41
C VAL A 100 13.07 21.19 -10.59
N LYS A 101 11.83 21.65 -10.45
CA LYS A 101 11.13 22.50 -11.43
C LYS A 101 11.18 23.97 -11.06
#